data_AF-A0A6N2XDL8-F1
#
_entry.id   AF-A0A6N2XDL8-F1
#
_cell.length_a   1.000
_cell.length_b   1.000
_cell.length_c   1.000
_cell.angle_alpha   90.00
_cell.angle_beta   90.00
_cell.angle_gamma   90.00
#
_symmetry.space_group_name_H-M   'P 1'
#
loop_
_entity.id
_entity.type
_entity.pdbx_description
1 polymer ?
#
loop_
_entity_poly.entity_id
_entity_poly.type
_entity_poly.pdbx_seq_one_letter_code
_entity_poly.pdbx_strand_id
1 'polypeptide(L)' 'MTEQIFIENYKSIRNAKIKLNNLNVLIGSNGVGKSNFI' A
#
# COMPACT_ATOMS: atom_id res chain seq x y z
N MET A 1 -0.98 -6.22 16.61
CA MET A 1 -0.19 -6.39 15.37
C MET A 1 -1.12 -6.04 14.22
N THR A 2 -0.74 -5.13 13.32
CA THR A 2 -1.62 -4.71 12.22
C THR A 2 -1.57 -5.76 11.12
N GLU A 3 -2.67 -6.48 10.91
CA GLU A 3 -2.73 -7.58 9.94
C GLU A 3 -3.13 -7.12 8.53
N GLN A 4 -3.73 -5.92 8.43
CA GLN A 4 -4.27 -5.42 7.18
C GLN A 4 -4.32 -3.89 7.13
N ILE A 5 -4.06 -3.33 5.96
CA ILE A 5 -4.24 -1.91 5.64
C ILE A 5 -5.39 -1.78 4.64
N PHE A 6 -6.24 -0.79 4.87
CA PHE A 6 -7.23 -0.31 3.92
C PHE A 6 -6.93 1.15 3.59
N ILE A 7 -6.88 1.49 2.31
CA ILE A 7 -6.64 2.84 1.82
C ILE A 7 -7.77 3.19 0.87
N GLU A 8 -8.47 4.28 1.15
CA GLU A 8 -9.53 4.82 0.29
C GLU A 8 -9.26 6.29 0.01
N ASN A 9 -9.27 6.66 -1.27
CA ASN A 9 -9.10 8.04 -1.75
C ASN A 9 -7.91 8.81 -1.13
N TYR A 10 -6.75 8.16 -1.00
CA TYR A 10 -5.53 8.77 -0.46
C TYR A 10 -4.47 8.95 -1.55
N LYS A 11 -4.10 10.21 -1.82
CA LYS A 11 -3.14 10.59 -2.87
C LYS A 11 -3.50 9.91 -4.19
N SER A 12 -2.60 9.09 -4.76
CA SER A 12 -2.83 8.37 -6.01
C SER A 12 -3.55 7.03 -5.84
N ILE A 13 -3.91 6.64 -4.61
CA ILE A 13 -4.57 5.36 -4.29
C ILE A 13 -6.07 5.60 -4.12
N ARG A 14 -6.87 5.14 -5.08
CA ARG A 14 -8.34 5.21 -5.01
C ARG A 14 -8.91 4.19 -4.03
N ASN A 15 -8.45 2.94 -4.11
CA ASN A 15 -8.82 1.87 -3.19
C ASN A 15 -7.68 0.84 -3.13
N ALA A 16 -7.24 0.46 -1.92
CA ALA A 16 -6.32 -0.65 -1.71
C ALA A 16 -6.67 -1.40 -0.42
N LYS A 17 -6.63 -2.73 -0.48
CA LYS A 17 -6.79 -3.63 0.65
C LYS A 17 -5.62 -4.60 0.66
N ILE A 18 -4.70 -4.45 1.62
CA ILE A 18 -3.44 -5.19 1.64
C ILE A 18 -3.27 -5.88 2.97
N LYS A 19 -3.04 -7.20 2.94
CA LYS A 19 -2.64 -7.99 4.10
C LYS A 19 -1.15 -7.79 4.37
N LEU A 20 -0.79 -7.48 5.61
CA LEU A 20 0.60 -7.35 6.02
C LEU A 20 1.14 -8.69 6.51
N ASN A 21 2.36 -9.00 6.09
CA ASN A 21 3.15 -10.12 6.60
C ASN A 21 4.38 -9.59 7.36
N ASN A 22 5.19 -10.49 7.91
CA ASN A 22 6.42 -10.13 8.62
C ASN A 22 7.45 -9.40 7.73
N LEU A 23 7.38 -9.60 6.41
CA LEU A 23 8.13 -8.86 5.41
C LEU A 23 7.19 -8.49 4.25
N ASN A 24 7.15 -7.21 3.90
CA ASN A 24 6.35 -6.71 2.78
C ASN A 24 7.27 -5.96 1.82
N VAL A 25 7.31 -6.38 0.56
CA VAL A 25 8.12 -5.75 -0.50
C VAL A 25 7.18 -5.11 -1.52
N LEU A 26 7.32 -3.80 -1.74
CA LEU A 26 6.51 -3.04 -2.70
C LEU A 26 7.23 -2.95 -4.05
N ILE A 27 6.69 -3.59 -5.08
CA ILE A 27 7.27 -3.65 -6.44
C ILE A 27 6.34 -2.98 -7.44
N GLY A 28 6.91 -2.26 -8.42
CA GLY A 28 6.17 -1.63 -9.52
C GLY A 28 6.94 -0.47 -10.14
N SER A 29 6.43 0.06 -11.25
CA SER A 29 7.05 1.19 -11.97
C SER A 29 7.19 2.46 -11.11
N ASN A 30 8.07 3.38 -11.51
CA ASN A 30 8.22 4.67 -10.83
C ASN A 30 6.93 5.49 -10.94
N GLY A 31 6.57 6.20 -9.85
CA GLY A 31 5.36 7.03 -9.81
C GLY A 31 4.04 6.30 -9.55
N VAL A 32 4.01 4.96 -9.51
CA VAL A 32 2.76 4.17 -9.32
C VAL A 32 2.17 4.26 -7.90
N GLY A 33 2.78 5.04 -7.00
CA GLY A 33 2.26 5.27 -5.64
C GLY A 33 2.83 4.36 -4.54
N LYS A 34 3.95 3.64 -4.80
CA LYS A 34 4.62 2.82 -3.77
C LYS A 34 4.96 3.60 -2.49
N SER A 35 5.42 4.85 -2.63
CA SER A 35 5.73 5.72 -1.50
C SER A 35 4.51 6.20 -0.72
N ASN A 36 3.28 6.00 -1.22
CA ASN A 36 2.07 6.36 -0.49
C ASN A 36 1.68 5.31 0.57
N PHE A 37 2.40 4.19 0.61
CA PHE A 37 2.24 3.14 1.63
C PHE A 37 3.19 3.32 2.84
N ILE A 38 3.99 4.41 2.86
CA ILE A 38 4.93 4.80 3.93
C ILE A 38 4.49 6.13 4.51
#